data_AF-A0A1G0R862-F1
#
_entry.id   AF-A0A1G0R862-F1
#
_cell.length_a   1.000
_cell.length_b   1.000
_cell.length_c   1.000
_cell.angle_alpha   90.00
_cell.angle_beta   90.00
_cell.angle_gamma   90.00
#
_symmetry.space_group_name_H-M   'P 1'
#
loop_
_entity.id
_entity.type
_entity.pdbx_description
1 polymer ?
#
loop_
_entity_poly.entity_id
_entity_poly.type
_entity_poly.pdbx_seq_one_letter_code
_entity_poly.pdbx_strand_id
1 'polypeptide(L)'
;MPYYPTLYNETTNSIRLSKVIHLSEWALARIEPVNSVSNFENVTIVETNPNPFSDIVTIKFTLLKNKLVTIDVMNYLGTKLNIIANEMLSGGDYSFQFDGTNIQAGVYFINIRTGTESKVYKLIKL
;
A
#
# COMPACT_ATOMS: atom_id res chain seq x y z
N MET A 1 -24.97 -21.25 12.53
CA MET A 1 -23.98 -21.19 13.63
C MET A 1 -23.15 -22.46 13.58
N PRO A 2 -21.81 -22.41 13.52
CA PRO A 2 -21.01 -23.63 13.47
C PRO A 2 -21.03 -24.36 14.82
N TYR A 3 -21.31 -25.67 14.77
CA TYR A 3 -21.35 -26.54 15.93
C TYR A 3 -19.96 -27.14 16.16
N TYR A 4 -19.39 -26.93 17.36
CA TYR A 4 -18.13 -27.52 17.79
C TYR A 4 -18.44 -28.66 18.78
N PRO A 5 -18.22 -29.93 18.41
CA PRO A 5 -18.40 -31.01 19.38
C PRO A 5 -17.31 -30.93 20.46
N THR A 6 -17.71 -30.96 21.72
CA THR A 6 -16.82 -31.02 22.88
C THR A 6 -16.65 -32.46 23.34
N LEU A 7 -15.42 -32.86 23.67
CA LEU A 7 -15.16 -34.15 24.31
C LEU A 7 -15.04 -33.93 25.83
N TYR A 8 -15.85 -34.66 26.59
CA TYR A 8 -15.80 -34.68 28.05
C TYR A 8 -14.87 -35.79 28.52
N ASN A 9 -13.94 -35.47 29.43
CA ASN A 9 -13.03 -36.43 30.02
C ASN A 9 -13.42 -36.69 31.48
N GLU A 10 -13.94 -37.89 31.75
CA GLU A 10 -14.52 -38.23 33.06
C GLU A 10 -13.47 -38.38 34.16
N THR A 11 -12.22 -38.74 33.82
CA THR A 11 -11.14 -38.97 34.80
C THR A 11 -10.57 -37.67 35.36
N THR A 12 -10.64 -36.57 34.60
CA THR A 12 -10.10 -35.25 34.98
C THR A 12 -11.18 -34.18 35.17
N ASN A 13 -12.45 -34.57 35.00
CA ASN A 13 -13.64 -33.72 35.06
C ASN A 13 -13.47 -32.38 34.30
N SER A 14 -12.94 -32.45 33.08
CA SER A 14 -12.66 -31.26 32.26
C SER A 14 -13.16 -31.43 30.81
N ILE A 15 -13.63 -30.32 30.23
CA ILE A 15 -14.08 -30.25 28.83
C ILE A 15 -12.93 -29.68 27.98
N ARG A 16 -12.53 -30.40 26.93
CA ARG A 16 -11.55 -29.88 25.96
C ARG A 16 -12.22 -29.64 24.61
N LEU A 17 -11.96 -28.46 24.04
CA LEU A 17 -12.27 -28.17 22.64
C LEU A 17 -11.32 -28.98 21.77
N SER A 18 -11.79 -30.08 21.19
CA SER A 18 -11.02 -30.80 20.17
C SER A 18 -11.06 -29.97 18.89
N LYS A 19 -10.00 -29.22 18.61
CA LYS A 19 -9.79 -28.60 17.30
C LYS A 19 -9.44 -29.69 16.30
N VAL A 20 -10.45 -30.44 15.86
CA VAL A 20 -10.33 -31.32 14.69
C VAL A 20 -10.36 -30.41 13.48
N ILE A 21 -9.20 -29.93 13.06
CA ILE A 21 -9.04 -29.31 11.75
C ILE A 21 -9.07 -30.44 10.72
N HIS A 22 -10.27 -30.79 10.27
CA HIS A 22 -10.44 -31.46 8.99
C HIS A 22 -10.09 -30.43 7.92
N LEU A 23 -8.81 -30.29 7.60
CA LEU A 23 -8.38 -29.59 6.40
C LEU A 23 -8.84 -30.46 5.24
N SER A 24 -10.02 -30.18 4.70
CA SER A 24 -10.48 -30.79 3.46
C SER A 24 -9.42 -30.57 2.38
N GLU A 25 -9.12 -31.59 1.57
CA GLU A 25 -8.00 -31.61 0.62
C GLU A 25 -8.00 -30.47 -0.42
N TRP A 26 -9.07 -29.69 -0.54
CA TRP A 26 -9.07 -28.42 -1.30
C TRP A 26 -8.27 -27.29 -0.63
N ALA A 27 -8.04 -27.33 0.68
CA ALA A 27 -7.25 -26.34 1.41
C ALA A 27 -5.75 -26.47 1.15
N LEU A 28 -5.29 -27.65 0.71
CA LEU A 28 -3.89 -27.91 0.37
C LEU A 28 -3.56 -27.60 -1.10
N ALA A 29 -4.56 -27.37 -1.96
CA ALA A 29 -4.38 -27.29 -3.40
C ALA A 29 -4.22 -25.86 -3.97
N ARG A 30 -4.21 -24.79 -3.16
CA ARG A 30 -4.05 -23.42 -3.70
C ARG A 30 -3.58 -22.37 -2.70
N ILE A 31 -2.57 -22.70 -1.90
CA ILE A 31 -1.72 -21.68 -1.32
C ILE A 31 -0.32 -21.91 -1.88
N GLU A 32 -0.17 -21.68 -3.18
CA GLU A 32 1.05 -21.01 -3.62
C GLU A 32 1.09 -19.72 -2.80
N PRO A 33 2.14 -19.43 -2.02
CA PRO A 33 2.25 -18.13 -1.40
C PRO A 33 2.21 -17.13 -2.56
N VAL A 34 1.07 -16.44 -2.71
CA VAL A 34 0.96 -15.24 -3.55
C VAL A 34 1.71 -14.14 -2.80
N ASN A 35 3.01 -14.36 -2.66
CA ASN A 35 3.99 -13.32 -2.47
C ASN A 35 4.38 -12.81 -3.86
N SER A 36 3.39 -12.52 -4.71
CA SER A 36 3.53 -11.37 -5.59
C SER A 36 3.41 -10.13 -4.71
N VAL A 37 4.40 -9.93 -3.82
CA VAL A 37 4.83 -8.57 -3.53
C VAL A 37 5.14 -8.06 -4.93
N SER A 38 4.32 -7.15 -5.46
CA SER A 38 4.60 -6.58 -6.77
C SER A 38 5.97 -5.93 -6.63
N ASN A 39 7.00 -6.62 -7.08
CA ASN A 39 8.35 -6.11 -7.12
C ASN A 39 8.28 -5.11 -8.28
N PHE A 40 7.82 -3.91 -7.96
CA PHE A 40 7.67 -2.84 -8.92
C PHE A 40 9.03 -2.65 -9.58
N GLU A 41 9.09 -2.88 -10.89
CA GLU A 41 10.38 -2.98 -11.57
C GLU A 41 11.05 -1.62 -11.75
N ASN A 42 10.29 -0.53 -11.55
CA ASN A 42 10.79 0.81 -11.82
C ASN A 42 10.90 1.69 -10.57
N VAL A 43 10.03 1.53 -9.56
CA VAL A 43 10.03 2.37 -8.35
C VAL A 43 9.99 1.48 -7.11
N THR A 44 10.98 1.58 -6.22
CA THR A 44 11.07 0.70 -5.05
C THR A 44 10.53 1.35 -3.79
N ILE A 45 11.20 2.40 -3.32
CA ILE A 45 10.89 3.09 -2.07
C ILE A 45 10.09 4.34 -2.39
N VAL A 46 9.02 4.61 -1.65
CA VAL A 46 8.39 5.94 -1.66
C VAL A 46 8.09 6.34 -0.24
N GLU A 47 8.68 7.45 0.17
CA GLU A 47 8.45 8.05 1.48
C GLU A 47 7.77 9.40 1.30
N THR A 48 6.77 9.67 2.12
CA THR A 48 6.12 10.99 2.21
C THR A 48 6.33 11.52 3.62
N ASN A 49 7.15 12.56 3.77
CA ASN A 49 7.47 13.14 5.08
C ASN A 49 7.40 14.68 5.05
N PRO A 50 6.67 15.32 5.99
CA PRO A 50 5.78 14.71 6.98
C PRO A 50 4.48 14.18 6.35
N ASN A 51 3.86 13.16 6.94
CA ASN A 51 2.50 12.72 6.60
C ASN A 51 1.83 12.17 7.88
N PRO A 52 0.88 12.89 8.50
CA PRO A 52 0.19 14.10 8.02
C PRO A 52 1.09 15.33 7.83
N PHE A 53 0.70 16.27 6.97
CA PHE A 53 1.46 17.51 6.67
C PHE A 53 0.63 18.78 6.86
N SER A 54 1.27 19.88 7.26
CA SER A 54 0.63 21.20 7.32
C SER A 54 0.65 21.87 5.95
N ASP A 55 1.82 22.22 5.43
CA ASP A 55 1.93 23.03 4.21
C ASP A 55 2.74 22.29 3.17
N ILE A 56 3.91 21.78 3.56
CA ILE A 56 4.85 21.11 2.67
C ILE A 56 4.98 19.64 3.06
N VAL A 57 4.96 18.77 2.05
CA VAL A 57 5.37 17.37 2.16
C VAL A 57 6.49 17.08 1.18
N THR A 58 7.49 16.33 1.63
CA THR A 58 8.59 15.83 0.79
C THR A 58 8.28 14.40 0.36
N ILE A 59 8.41 14.15 -0.94
CA ILE A 59 8.17 12.86 -1.59
C ILE A 59 9.51 12.36 -2.08
N LYS A 60 9.99 11.27 -1.48
CA LYS A 60 11.26 10.65 -1.86
C LYS A 60 11.00 9.32 -2.52
N PHE A 61 11.67 9.04 -3.62
CA PHE A 61 11.62 7.72 -4.23
C PHE A 61 12.89 7.36 -4.99
N THR A 62 13.12 6.06 -5.16
CA THR A 62 14.21 5.52 -5.97
C THR A 62 13.66 5.00 -7.29
N LEU A 63 14.23 5.50 -8.39
CA LEU A 63 13.96 5.05 -9.76
C LEU A 63 15.05 4.07 -10.21
N LEU A 64 14.68 2.87 -10.64
CA LEU A 64 15.65 1.82 -10.99
C LEU A 64 16.28 2.00 -12.38
N LYS A 65 15.56 2.62 -13.32
CA LYS A 65 15.99 2.79 -14.71
C LYS A 65 15.44 4.09 -15.29
N ASN A 66 16.07 4.58 -16.35
CA ASN A 66 15.65 5.81 -17.00
C ASN A 66 14.21 5.68 -17.56
N LYS A 67 13.30 6.55 -17.12
CA LYS A 67 11.88 6.52 -17.46
C LYS A 67 11.26 7.91 -17.43
N LEU A 68 10.19 8.10 -18.20
CA LEU A 68 9.28 9.21 -18.02
C LEU A 68 8.53 9.00 -16.71
N VAL A 69 8.68 9.93 -15.78
CA VAL A 69 8.02 9.92 -14.47
C VAL A 69 7.00 11.05 -14.43
N THR A 70 5.75 10.71 -14.12
CA THR A 70 4.71 11.69 -13.83
C THR A 70 4.27 11.56 -12.38
N ILE A 71 4.31 12.66 -11.63
CA ILE A 71 3.88 12.73 -10.23
C ILE A 71 2.70 13.68 -10.15
N ASP A 72 1.52 13.15 -9.87
CA ASP A 72 0.28 13.89 -9.80
C ASP A 72 -0.28 13.89 -8.37
N VAL A 73 -0.86 15.01 -7.93
CA VAL A 73 -1.65 15.10 -6.69
C VAL A 73 -3.13 15.10 -7.05
N MET A 74 -3.91 14.27 -6.38
CA MET A 74 -5.34 14.09 -6.62
C MET A 74 -6.15 14.17 -5.31
N ASN A 75 -7.40 14.62 -5.40
CA ASN A 75 -8.36 14.53 -4.30
C ASN A 75 -9.04 13.15 -4.25
N TYR A 76 -9.93 12.94 -3.28
CA TYR A 76 -10.70 11.69 -3.11
C TYR A 76 -11.72 11.41 -4.23
N LEU A 77 -12.06 12.41 -5.06
CA LEU A 77 -12.90 12.23 -6.24
C LEU A 77 -12.08 11.81 -7.47
N GLY A 78 -10.74 11.68 -7.34
CA GLY A 78 -9.84 11.39 -8.45
C GLY A 78 -9.55 12.60 -9.34
N THR A 79 -9.97 13.80 -8.94
CA THR A 79 -9.62 15.04 -9.65
C THR A 79 -8.16 15.37 -9.43
N LYS A 80 -7.41 15.58 -10.53
CA LYS A 80 -6.03 16.04 -10.49
C LYS A 80 -5.98 17.52 -10.08
N LEU A 81 -5.25 17.81 -9.01
CA LEU A 81 -5.07 19.16 -8.45
C LEU A 81 -3.76 19.80 -8.91
N ASN A 82 -2.68 19.01 -9.01
CA ASN A 82 -1.36 19.50 -9.34
C ASN A 82 -0.51 18.39 -10.01
N ILE A 83 0.49 18.80 -10.80
CA ILE A 83 1.53 17.95 -11.37
C ILE A 83 2.86 18.42 -10.80
N ILE A 84 3.46 17.60 -9.95
CA ILE A 84 4.74 17.90 -9.28
C ILE A 84 5.91 17.69 -10.24
N ALA A 85 5.85 16.63 -11.04
CA ALA A 85 6.88 16.30 -12.03
C ALA A 85 6.24 15.62 -13.24
N ASN A 86 6.78 15.88 -14.43
CA ASN A 86 6.41 15.21 -15.67
C ASN A 86 7.59 15.23 -16.66
N GLU A 87 8.64 14.47 -16.36
CA GLU A 87 9.91 14.55 -17.06
C GLU A 87 10.63 13.21 -17.15
N MET A 88 11.59 13.13 -18.07
CA MET A 88 12.44 11.96 -18.21
C MET A 88 13.51 12.00 -17.12
N LEU A 89 13.45 11.05 -16.19
CA LEU A 89 14.41 10.90 -15.11
C LEU A 89 15.33 9.72 -15.37
N SER A 90 16.58 9.84 -14.97
CA SER A 90 17.56 8.74 -15.01
C SER A 90 17.39 7.84 -13.78
N GLY A 91 17.94 6.62 -13.80
CA GLY A 91 17.98 5.79 -12.59
C GLY A 91 18.71 6.52 -11.45
N GLY A 92 18.12 6.55 -10.25
CA GLY A 92 18.65 7.27 -9.10
C GLY A 92 17.60 7.61 -8.03
N ASP A 93 18.04 8.33 -7.00
CA ASP A 93 17.19 8.80 -5.92
C ASP A 93 16.67 10.21 -6.19
N TYR A 94 15.38 10.41 -5.95
CA TYR A 94 14.69 11.67 -6.19
C TYR A 94 13.96 12.15 -4.94
N SER A 95 13.90 13.47 -4.79
CA SER A 95 13.22 14.15 -3.70
C SER A 95 12.48 15.37 -4.26
N PHE A 96 11.15 15.30 -4.26
CA PHE A 96 10.29 16.40 -4.68
C PHE A 96 9.54 16.97 -3.48
N GLN A 97 9.27 18.27 -3.52
CA GLN A 97 8.43 18.93 -2.52
C GLN A 97 7.08 19.29 -3.15
N PHE A 98 6.02 19.07 -2.39
CA PHE A 98 4.69 19.54 -2.72
C PHE A 98 4.26 20.60 -1.71
N ASP A 99 3.93 21.79 -2.21
CA ASP A 99 3.32 22.86 -1.44
C ASP A 99 1.78 22.77 -1.57
N GLY A 100 1.16 22.36 -0.46
CA GLY A 100 -0.28 22.27 -0.28
C GLY A 100 -0.87 23.40 0.58
N THR A 101 -0.21 24.55 0.69
CA THR A 101 -0.72 25.70 1.46
C THR A 101 -2.14 26.11 1.01
N ASN A 102 -2.43 25.98 -0.28
CA ASN A 102 -3.70 26.40 -0.88
C ASN A 102 -4.77 25.30 -1.00
N ILE A 103 -4.57 24.13 -0.39
CA ILE A 103 -5.56 23.05 -0.39
C ILE A 103 -6.16 22.85 1.01
N GLN A 104 -7.43 22.47 1.06
CA GLN A 104 -8.16 22.27 2.32
C GLN A 104 -7.65 21.04 3.08
N ALA A 105 -7.83 21.02 4.41
CA ALA A 105 -7.61 19.82 5.21
C ALA A 105 -8.40 18.62 4.68
N GLY A 106 -7.78 17.44 4.68
CA GLY A 106 -8.43 16.23 4.16
C GLY A 106 -7.46 15.18 3.61
N VAL A 107 -8.04 14.21 2.91
CA VAL A 107 -7.32 13.09 2.31
C VAL A 107 -7.03 13.36 0.85
N TYR A 108 -5.77 13.18 0.47
CA TYR A 108 -5.26 13.34 -0.88
C TYR A 108 -4.45 12.12 -1.29
N PHE A 109 -4.14 12.04 -2.58
CA PHE A 109 -3.39 10.94 -3.16
C PHE A 109 -2.30 11.46 -4.06
N ILE A 110 -1.06 11.02 -3.83
CA ILE A 110 0.02 11.16 -4.81
C ILE A 110 -0.02 9.94 -5.71
N ASN A 111 -0.04 10.14 -7.02
CA ASN A 111 0.16 9.09 -8.00
C ASN A 111 1.50 9.29 -8.72
N ILE A 112 2.40 8.33 -8.55
CA ILE A 112 3.67 8.25 -9.28
C ILE A 112 3.48 7.24 -10.41
N ARG A 113 3.61 7.70 -11.65
CA ARG A 113 3.44 6.90 -12.86
C ARG A 113 4.75 6.79 -13.61
N THR A 114 5.13 5.58 -13.98
CA THR A 114 6.36 5.25 -14.71
C THR A 114 6.06 4.24 -15.82
N GLY A 115 5.84 4.72 -17.04
CA GLY A 115 5.43 3.87 -18.15
C GLY A 115 4.08 3.17 -17.87
N THR A 116 4.10 1.85 -17.68
CA THR A 116 2.91 1.04 -17.38
C THR A 116 2.65 0.86 -15.88
N GLU A 117 3.59 1.25 -15.02
CA GLU A 117 3.44 1.13 -13.57
C GLU A 117 2.89 2.43 -12.98
N SER A 118 2.06 2.28 -11.95
CA SER A 118 1.50 3.39 -11.19
C SER A 118 1.44 3.00 -9.72
N LYS A 119 1.91 3.89 -8.85
CA LYS A 119 1.80 3.75 -7.40
C LYS A 119 1.06 4.93 -6.81
N VAL A 120 0.12 4.63 -5.93
CA VAL A 120 -0.69 5.64 -5.26
C VAL A 120 -0.39 5.64 -3.76
N TYR A 121 -0.08 6.82 -3.22
CA TYR A 121 0.22 7.03 -1.81
C TYR A 121 -0.77 8.00 -1.20
N LYS A 122 -1.33 7.63 -0.05
CA LYS A 122 -2.26 8.46 0.69
C LYS A 122 -1.51 9.57 1.42
N LEU A 123 -1.97 10.80 1.29
CA LEU A 123 -1.55 11.96 2.07
C LEU A 123 -2.69 12.43 2.96
N ILE A 124 -2.34 12.94 4.14
CA ILE A 124 -3.27 13.58 5.08
C ILE A 124 -2.83 15.04 5.26
N LYS A 125 -3.61 15.97 4.73
CA LYS A 125 -3.45 17.41 4.96
C LYS A 125 -4.16 17.79 6.25
N LEU A 126 -3.43 18.44 7.16
CA LEU A 126 -3.95 18.99 8.42
C LEU A 126 -4.76 20.27 8.21
#